data_AF-A0A1C6JRU0-F1
#
_entry.id   AF-A0A1C6JRU0-F1
#
_cell.length_a   1.000
_cell.length_b   1.000
_cell.length_c   1.000
_cell.angle_alpha   90.00
_cell.angle_beta   90.00
_cell.angle_gamma   90.00
#
_symmetry.space_group_name_H-M   'P 1'
#
loop_
_entity.id
_entity.type
_entity.pdbx_description
1 polymer ?
#
loop_
_entity_poly.entity_id
_entity_poly.type
_entity_poly.pdbx_seq_one_letter_code
_entity_poly.pdbx_strand_id
1 'polypeptide(L)'
;MNVFEAVKQSVTTRQAAEFYGFRVNRAGMIACPFHNDRTPSMKVDKRFHCFGCGADGDAVDFVSRLFELPSKEAAMKLADDFGIAYDRNGKPSIVAKIREPTAKQKFEAEEKRCFRVLSDYFHKLRAWEKDYAPKQPEDEWHPLFTEALNKRDYIEYLLDILIDGTLEDRKALVAEQRNEVMKLERRFADSRQRGNSRPIRTDTAR
;
A
#
# COMPACT_ATOMS: atom_id res chain seq x y z
N MET A 1 -4.35 33.19 -4.91
CA MET A 1 -5.24 32.43 -5.82
C MET A 1 -5.64 31.15 -5.13
N ASN A 2 -6.95 30.86 -5.02
CA ASN A 2 -7.40 29.65 -4.33
C ASN A 2 -7.17 28.40 -5.21
N VAL A 3 -7.14 27.20 -4.59
CA VAL A 3 -6.83 25.95 -5.32
C VAL A 3 -7.80 25.66 -6.46
N PHE A 4 -9.09 25.97 -6.29
CA PHE A 4 -10.10 25.73 -7.32
C PHE A 4 -9.91 26.64 -8.53
N GLU A 5 -9.66 27.93 -8.31
CA GLU A 5 -9.35 28.90 -9.36
C GLU A 5 -8.08 28.51 -10.11
N ALA A 6 -7.02 28.17 -9.38
CA ALA A 6 -5.74 27.80 -9.96
C ALA A 6 -5.89 26.56 -10.87
N VAL A 7 -6.60 25.54 -10.41
CA VAL A 7 -6.84 24.31 -11.17
C VAL A 7 -7.76 24.56 -12.35
N LYS A 8 -8.90 25.24 -12.17
CA LYS A 8 -9.87 25.48 -13.26
C LYS A 8 -9.30 26.37 -14.37
N GLN A 9 -8.35 27.24 -14.07
CA GLN A 9 -7.66 28.07 -15.06
C GLN A 9 -6.56 27.29 -15.81
N SER A 10 -5.99 26.26 -15.19
CA SER A 10 -4.79 25.58 -15.69
C SER A 10 -5.07 24.21 -16.31
N VAL A 11 -6.15 23.53 -15.90
CA VAL A 11 -6.42 22.13 -16.27
C VAL A 11 -7.85 21.98 -16.80
N THR A 12 -7.94 21.44 -18.01
CA THR A 12 -9.19 21.01 -18.63
C THR A 12 -9.52 19.56 -18.26
N THR A 13 -10.80 19.18 -18.30
CA THR A 13 -11.18 17.78 -18.05
C THR A 13 -10.53 16.82 -19.03
N ARG A 14 -10.32 17.24 -20.28
CA ARG A 14 -9.57 16.47 -21.27
C ARG A 14 -8.14 16.15 -20.81
N GLN A 15 -7.40 17.15 -20.35
CA GLN A 15 -6.04 16.96 -19.86
C GLN A 15 -6.00 16.04 -18.64
N ALA A 16 -6.94 16.21 -17.70
CA ALA A 16 -7.07 15.31 -16.57
C ALA A 16 -7.35 13.87 -17.02
N ALA A 17 -8.29 13.66 -17.94
CA ALA A 17 -8.61 12.33 -18.46
C ALA A 17 -7.40 11.67 -19.15
N GLU A 18 -6.68 12.39 -20.01
CA GLU A 18 -5.48 11.88 -20.68
C GLU A 18 -4.37 11.53 -19.66
N PHE A 19 -4.17 12.37 -18.65
CA PHE A 19 -3.18 12.14 -17.58
C PHE A 19 -3.47 10.87 -16.77
N TYR A 20 -4.74 10.61 -16.44
CA TYR A 20 -5.16 9.40 -15.73
C TYR A 20 -5.32 8.16 -16.62
N GLY A 21 -4.84 8.22 -17.87
CA GLY A 21 -4.74 7.06 -18.76
C GLY A 21 -5.96 6.81 -19.65
N PHE A 22 -6.92 7.73 -19.71
CA PHE A 22 -8.05 7.62 -20.64
C PHE A 22 -7.66 8.09 -22.04
N ARG A 23 -7.94 7.26 -23.05
CA ARG A 23 -7.71 7.63 -24.45
C ARG A 23 -8.88 8.43 -24.99
N VAL A 24 -8.66 9.72 -25.23
CA VAL A 24 -9.65 10.62 -25.83
C VAL A 24 -9.61 10.49 -27.36
N ASN A 25 -10.74 10.14 -27.96
CA ASN A 25 -10.82 9.98 -29.42
C ASN A 25 -10.84 11.34 -30.16
N ARG A 26 -10.85 11.30 -31.51
CA ARG A 26 -10.91 12.52 -32.35
C ARG A 26 -12.15 13.39 -32.09
N ALA A 27 -13.25 12.77 -31.69
CA ALA A 27 -14.48 13.46 -31.32
C ALA A 27 -14.46 13.99 -29.87
N GLY A 28 -13.36 13.84 -29.12
CA GLY A 28 -13.29 14.27 -27.72
C GLY A 28 -14.09 13.37 -26.77
N MET A 29 -14.30 12.11 -27.13
CA MET A 29 -15.10 11.16 -26.34
C MET A 29 -14.22 10.11 -25.67
N ILE A 30 -14.65 9.66 -24.49
CA ILE A 30 -14.10 8.52 -23.74
C ILE A 30 -15.22 7.57 -23.30
N ALA A 31 -14.86 6.31 -23.04
CA ALA A 31 -15.74 5.41 -22.30
C ALA A 31 -15.91 5.96 -20.88
N CYS A 32 -17.15 6.08 -20.41
CA CYS A 32 -17.43 6.69 -19.13
C CYS A 32 -16.89 5.81 -17.99
N PRO A 33 -16.00 6.33 -17.12
CA PRO A 33 -15.52 5.58 -15.96
C PRO A 33 -16.56 5.47 -14.83
N PHE A 34 -17.67 6.21 -14.90
CA PHE A 34 -18.67 6.30 -13.81
C PHE A 34 -19.83 5.31 -13.95
N HIS A 35 -19.87 4.53 -15.03
CA HIS A 35 -20.81 3.41 -15.19
C HIS A 35 -20.21 2.34 -16.09
N ASN A 36 -20.87 1.18 -16.20
CA ASN A 36 -20.43 0.11 -17.08
C ASN A 36 -20.70 0.47 -18.55
N ASP A 37 -19.75 1.16 -19.17
CA ASP A 37 -19.85 1.69 -20.52
C ASP A 37 -18.97 0.91 -21.51
N ARG A 38 -19.58 0.39 -22.58
CA ARG A 38 -18.88 -0.36 -23.63
C ARG A 38 -18.50 0.51 -24.82
N THR A 39 -19.10 1.70 -24.96
CA THR A 39 -18.93 2.58 -26.12
C THR A 39 -18.69 4.01 -25.66
N PRO A 40 -17.72 4.77 -26.19
CA PRO A 40 -17.44 6.12 -25.70
C PRO A 40 -18.67 7.04 -25.58
N SER A 41 -19.21 7.21 -24.38
CA SER A 41 -20.43 7.99 -24.10
C SER A 41 -20.17 9.31 -23.37
N MET A 42 -18.93 9.56 -22.94
CA MET A 42 -18.55 10.78 -22.23
C MET A 42 -17.75 11.72 -23.10
N LYS A 43 -18.28 12.93 -23.33
CA LYS A 43 -17.56 14.04 -23.94
C LYS A 43 -16.65 14.67 -22.90
N VAL A 44 -15.37 14.88 -23.24
CA VAL A 44 -14.39 15.59 -22.41
C VAL A 44 -13.71 16.71 -23.21
N ASP A 45 -13.88 17.94 -22.72
CA ASP A 45 -13.20 19.14 -23.20
C ASP A 45 -12.69 19.97 -22.01
N LYS A 46 -13.14 21.22 -21.84
CA LYS A 46 -12.97 21.99 -20.61
C LYS A 46 -13.79 21.40 -19.45
N ARG A 47 -14.95 20.81 -19.77
CA ARG A 47 -15.86 20.11 -18.86
C ARG A 47 -16.06 18.68 -19.34
N PHE A 48 -16.75 17.85 -18.57
CA PHE A 48 -17.27 16.58 -19.06
C PHE A 48 -18.78 16.51 -19.00
N HIS A 49 -19.34 15.73 -19.92
CA HIS A 49 -20.71 15.31 -19.86
C HIS A 49 -20.84 13.88 -20.42
N CYS A 50 -21.47 13.01 -19.65
CA CYS A 50 -21.76 11.64 -20.05
C CYS A 50 -23.21 11.51 -20.49
N PHE A 51 -23.42 11.18 -21.77
CA PHE A 51 -24.76 10.98 -22.33
C PHE A 51 -25.42 9.68 -21.86
N GLY A 52 -24.65 8.71 -21.35
CA GLY A 52 -25.17 7.44 -20.81
C GLY A 52 -25.77 7.57 -19.40
N CYS A 53 -24.98 8.05 -18.43
CA CYS A 53 -25.40 8.15 -17.02
C CYS A 53 -25.78 9.56 -16.55
N GLY A 54 -25.68 10.58 -17.41
CA GLY A 54 -26.01 11.97 -17.07
C GLY A 54 -24.97 12.69 -16.20
N ALA A 55 -23.83 12.06 -15.88
CA ALA A 55 -22.79 12.69 -15.10
C ALA A 55 -22.21 13.90 -15.86
N ASP A 56 -22.20 15.07 -15.22
CA ASP A 56 -21.56 16.29 -15.70
C ASP A 56 -20.65 16.90 -14.63
N GLY A 57 -19.68 17.70 -15.07
CA GLY A 57 -18.91 18.55 -14.19
C GLY A 57 -17.70 19.15 -14.90
N ASP A 58 -16.82 19.79 -14.12
CA ASP A 58 -15.51 20.23 -14.60
C ASP A 58 -14.39 19.23 -14.28
N ALA A 59 -13.13 19.63 -14.48
CA ALA A 59 -11.98 18.77 -14.19
C ALA A 59 -11.93 18.30 -12.73
N VAL A 60 -12.34 19.14 -11.78
CA VAL A 60 -12.36 18.80 -10.35
C VAL A 60 -13.44 17.79 -10.06
N ASP A 61 -14.64 17.99 -10.61
CA ASP A 61 -15.75 17.03 -10.47
C ASP A 61 -15.41 15.67 -11.09
N PHE A 62 -14.68 15.66 -12.21
CA PHE A 62 -14.22 14.45 -12.87
C PHE A 62 -13.30 13.64 -11.95
N VAL A 63 -12.28 14.29 -11.36
CA VAL A 63 -11.33 13.65 -10.44
C VAL A 63 -11.99 13.26 -9.12
N SER A 64 -12.90 14.08 -8.61
CA SER A 64 -13.68 13.79 -7.41
C SER A 64 -14.46 12.48 -7.57
N ARG A 65 -15.14 12.30 -8.71
CA ARG A 65 -15.87 11.06 -9.00
C ARG A 65 -14.95 9.88 -9.31
N LEU A 66 -13.83 10.12 -10.00
CA LEU A 66 -12.90 9.07 -10.41
C LEU A 66 -12.17 8.43 -9.21
N PHE A 67 -11.84 9.22 -8.20
CA PHE A 67 -11.10 8.77 -7.01
C PHE A 67 -11.94 8.73 -5.72
N GLU A 68 -13.25 9.00 -5.82
CA GLU A 68 -14.16 9.10 -4.67
C GLU A 68 -13.69 10.12 -3.61
N LEU A 69 -13.11 11.24 -4.06
CA LEU A 69 -12.56 12.28 -3.20
C LEU A 69 -13.52 13.45 -3.03
N PRO A 70 -13.58 14.11 -1.85
CA PRO A 70 -14.23 15.41 -1.70
C PRO A 70 -13.66 16.44 -2.69
N SER A 71 -14.49 17.38 -3.18
CA SER A 71 -14.08 18.33 -4.24
C SER A 71 -12.81 19.11 -3.92
N LYS A 72 -12.58 19.47 -2.65
CA LYS A 72 -11.34 20.16 -2.22
C LYS A 72 -10.10 19.27 -2.35
N GLU A 73 -10.22 18.00 -1.98
CA GLU A 73 -9.13 17.02 -2.11
C GLU A 73 -8.88 16.69 -3.59
N ALA A 74 -9.92 16.60 -4.40
CA ALA A 74 -9.78 16.44 -5.85
C ALA A 74 -9.07 17.62 -6.52
N ALA A 75 -9.38 18.86 -6.12
CA ALA A 75 -8.66 20.05 -6.60
C ALA A 75 -7.20 20.05 -6.15
N MET A 76 -6.91 19.69 -4.90
CA MET A 76 -5.53 19.57 -4.41
C MET A 76 -4.75 18.48 -5.15
N LYS A 77 -5.37 17.32 -5.38
CA LYS A 77 -4.78 16.24 -6.16
C LYS A 77 -4.42 16.70 -7.59
N LEU A 78 -5.34 17.40 -8.26
CA LEU A 78 -5.07 17.98 -9.57
C LEU A 78 -3.93 19.01 -9.51
N ALA A 79 -3.89 19.85 -8.48
CA ALA A 79 -2.81 20.82 -8.33
C ALA A 79 -1.44 20.13 -8.13
N ASP A 80 -1.38 19.09 -7.30
CA ASP A 80 -0.16 18.33 -7.03
C ASP A 80 0.29 17.53 -8.27
N ASP A 81 -0.62 16.84 -8.95
CA ASP A 81 -0.33 16.02 -10.14
C ASP A 81 0.14 16.86 -11.35
N PHE A 82 -0.35 18.09 -11.49
CA PHE A 82 0.02 19.02 -12.57
C PHE A 82 1.02 20.09 -12.15
N GLY A 83 1.50 20.08 -10.90
CA GLY A 83 2.49 21.04 -10.40
C GLY A 83 2.00 22.50 -10.34
N ILE A 84 0.71 22.72 -10.04
CA ILE A 84 0.07 24.04 -10.03
C ILE A 84 0.24 24.69 -8.65
N ALA A 85 0.91 25.83 -8.61
CA ALA A 85 1.05 26.61 -7.39
C ALA A 85 -0.27 27.30 -7.02
N TYR A 86 -0.67 27.19 -5.75
CA TYR A 86 -1.84 27.88 -5.20
C TYR A 86 -1.57 28.37 -3.78
N ASP A 87 -2.30 29.39 -3.36
CA ASP A 87 -2.11 30.04 -2.06
C ASP A 87 -2.84 29.23 -0.98
N ARG A 88 -2.09 28.62 -0.06
CA ARG A 88 -2.65 27.76 1.02
C ARG A 88 -3.35 28.55 2.14
N ASN A 89 -3.55 29.86 1.96
CA ASN A 89 -3.98 30.81 2.99
C ASN A 89 -5.51 31.00 3.11
N GLY A 90 -6.29 29.92 3.07
CA GLY A 90 -7.73 29.90 3.39
C GLY A 90 -8.06 28.74 4.33
N LYS A 91 -8.13 29.04 5.64
CA LYS A 91 -8.32 28.10 6.77
C LYS A 91 -9.44 27.06 6.59
N PRO A 92 -9.43 26.02 7.45
CA PRO A 92 -8.60 24.84 7.35
C PRO A 92 -9.18 23.86 6.31
N SER A 93 -8.35 22.97 5.80
CA SER A 93 -8.84 21.72 5.24
C SER A 93 -9.79 21.06 6.24
N ILE A 94 -10.96 20.60 5.79
CA ILE A 94 -11.41 19.29 6.21
C ILE A 94 -10.39 18.34 5.58
N VAL A 95 -9.16 18.32 6.11
CA VAL A 95 -8.48 17.05 6.25
C VAL A 95 -9.54 16.31 7.06
N ALA A 96 -10.07 15.19 6.59
CA ALA A 96 -10.59 14.24 7.56
C ALA A 96 -9.45 14.15 8.57
N LYS A 97 -9.58 14.81 9.75
CA LYS A 97 -8.53 14.78 10.77
C LYS A 97 -8.22 13.31 10.80
N ILE A 98 -7.01 12.91 10.41
CA ILE A 98 -6.60 11.51 10.49
C ILE A 98 -6.82 11.25 11.96
N ARG A 99 -7.97 10.65 12.28
CA ARG A 99 -8.42 10.57 13.65
C ARG A 99 -7.35 9.71 14.24
N GLU A 100 -6.58 10.27 15.17
CA GLU A 100 -5.47 9.52 15.75
C GLU A 100 -6.00 8.12 16.04
N PRO A 101 -5.35 7.07 15.51
CA PRO A 101 -5.89 5.73 15.63
C PRO A 101 -6.21 5.51 17.11
N THR A 102 -7.43 5.07 17.39
CA THR A 102 -7.85 4.81 18.77
C THR A 102 -6.87 3.86 19.44
N ALA A 103 -6.76 3.88 20.77
CA ALA A 103 -5.88 2.95 21.47
C ALA A 103 -6.12 1.48 21.06
N LYS A 104 -7.38 1.12 20.79
CA LYS A 104 -7.77 -0.18 20.23
C LYS A 104 -7.18 -0.42 18.83
N GLN A 105 -7.31 0.53 17.91
CA GLN A 105 -6.76 0.42 16.55
C GLN A 105 -5.22 0.39 16.53
N LYS A 106 -4.56 1.17 17.39
CA LYS A 106 -3.10 1.12 17.56
C LYS A 106 -2.68 -0.27 18.02
N PHE A 107 -3.36 -0.81 19.04
CA PHE A 107 -3.11 -2.15 19.52
C PHE A 107 -3.36 -3.22 18.45
N GLU A 108 -4.50 -3.20 17.75
CA GLU A 108 -4.80 -4.15 16.67
C GLU A 108 -3.75 -4.09 15.54
N ALA A 109 -3.21 -2.90 15.24
CA ALA A 109 -2.14 -2.76 14.26
C ALA A 109 -0.80 -3.33 14.77
N GLU A 110 -0.47 -3.11 16.04
CA GLU A 110 0.74 -3.67 16.67
C GLU A 110 0.65 -5.19 16.81
N GLU A 111 -0.52 -5.72 17.19
CA GLU A 111 -0.81 -7.15 17.29
C GLU A 111 -0.68 -7.83 15.92
N LYS A 112 -1.32 -7.29 14.88
CA LYS A 112 -1.19 -7.80 13.50
C LYS A 112 0.26 -7.77 13.02
N ARG A 113 1.00 -6.71 13.37
CA ARG A 113 2.43 -6.61 13.04
C ARG A 113 3.23 -7.69 13.76
N CYS A 114 3.01 -7.87 15.06
CA CYS A 114 3.67 -8.90 15.88
C CYS A 114 3.44 -10.29 15.27
N PHE A 115 2.18 -10.65 15.03
CA PHE A 115 1.79 -11.91 14.44
C PHE A 115 2.49 -12.16 13.10
N ARG A 116 2.38 -11.22 12.15
CA ARG A 116 2.99 -11.34 10.82
C ARG A 116 4.49 -11.65 10.91
N VAL A 117 5.22 -10.94 11.77
CA VAL A 117 6.67 -11.07 11.86
C VAL A 117 7.08 -12.37 12.51
N LEU A 118 6.38 -12.78 13.58
CA LEU A 118 6.62 -14.06 14.23
C LEU A 118 6.28 -15.22 13.31
N SER A 119 5.19 -15.14 12.52
CA SER A 119 4.85 -16.15 11.52
C SER A 119 5.91 -16.25 10.41
N ASP A 120 6.35 -15.10 9.87
CA ASP A 120 7.43 -15.05 8.87
C ASP A 120 8.71 -15.69 9.42
N TYR A 121 9.05 -15.40 10.69
CA TYR A 121 10.21 -15.96 11.34
C TYR A 121 10.06 -17.46 11.58
N PHE A 122 8.91 -17.92 12.06
CA PHE A 122 8.61 -19.34 12.27
C PHE A 122 8.76 -20.14 10.96
N HIS A 123 8.21 -19.65 9.86
CA HIS A 123 8.37 -20.28 8.56
C HIS A 123 9.84 -20.37 8.11
N LYS A 124 10.65 -19.35 8.41
CA LYS A 124 12.10 -19.39 8.15
C LYS A 124 12.80 -20.41 9.04
N LEU A 125 12.49 -20.49 10.32
CA LEU A 125 13.07 -21.47 11.22
C LEU A 125 12.76 -22.90 10.75
N ARG A 126 11.51 -23.18 10.35
CA ARG A 126 11.15 -24.48 9.76
C ARG A 126 11.88 -24.78 8.45
N ALA A 127 12.10 -23.77 7.61
CA ALA A 127 12.91 -23.93 6.41
C ALA A 127 14.37 -24.21 6.76
N TRP A 128 14.95 -23.46 7.70
CA TRP A 128 16.35 -23.62 8.09
C TRP A 128 16.64 -24.94 8.78
N GLU A 129 15.72 -25.43 9.59
CA GLU A 129 15.80 -26.76 10.20
C GLU A 129 15.90 -27.85 9.13
N LYS A 130 15.15 -27.70 8.03
CA LYS A 130 15.17 -28.67 6.92
C LYS A 130 16.40 -28.51 6.02
N ASP A 131 16.73 -27.27 5.65
CA ASP A 131 17.71 -26.98 4.61
C ASP A 131 19.16 -27.06 5.12
N TYR A 132 19.37 -26.75 6.41
CA TYR A 132 20.69 -26.75 7.04
C TYR A 132 20.90 -27.90 8.02
N ALA A 133 20.06 -28.93 7.98
CA ALA A 133 20.23 -30.15 8.79
C ALA A 133 21.57 -30.83 8.46
N PRO A 134 22.40 -31.19 9.47
CA PRO A 134 23.59 -32.00 9.25
C PRO A 134 23.16 -33.35 8.66
N LYS A 135 23.89 -33.82 7.65
CA LYS A 135 23.56 -35.07 6.94
C LYS A 135 24.33 -36.24 7.54
N GLN A 136 25.47 -35.96 8.15
CA GLN A 136 26.31 -36.92 8.83
C GLN A 136 26.54 -36.48 10.29
N PRO A 137 26.71 -37.43 11.22
CA PRO A 137 26.96 -37.13 12.63
C PRO A 137 28.19 -36.26 12.89
N GLU A 138 29.18 -36.30 11.98
CA GLU A 138 30.44 -35.57 12.07
C GLU A 138 30.36 -34.14 11.47
N ASP A 139 29.25 -33.78 10.82
CA ASP A 139 29.08 -32.47 10.19
C ASP A 139 29.02 -31.34 11.25
N GLU A 140 29.69 -30.22 10.97
CA GLU A 140 29.57 -29.02 11.78
C GLU A 140 28.17 -28.39 11.64
N TRP A 141 27.55 -28.04 12.77
CA TRP A 141 26.18 -27.54 12.77
C TRP A 141 26.13 -26.09 12.27
N HIS A 142 25.34 -25.86 11.23
CA HIS A 142 25.17 -24.52 10.68
C HIS A 142 24.50 -23.57 11.71
N PRO A 143 24.94 -22.31 11.86
CA PRO A 143 24.35 -21.37 12.83
C PRO A 143 22.84 -21.14 12.68
N LEU A 144 22.30 -21.20 11.45
CA LEU A 144 20.85 -21.09 11.23
C LEU A 144 20.10 -22.35 11.64
N PHE A 145 20.75 -23.52 11.59
CA PHE A 145 20.18 -24.78 12.05
C PHE A 145 20.07 -24.79 13.58
N THR A 146 21.15 -24.39 14.28
CA THR A 146 21.13 -24.26 15.74
C THR A 146 20.12 -23.21 16.21
N GLU A 147 20.03 -22.08 15.50
CA GLU A 147 19.00 -21.06 15.77
C GLU A 147 17.59 -21.61 15.59
N ALA A 148 17.34 -22.36 14.50
CA ALA A 148 16.05 -23.01 14.25
C ALA A 148 15.64 -23.93 15.40
N LEU A 149 16.52 -24.83 15.82
CA LEU A 149 16.23 -25.76 16.92
C LEU A 149 15.96 -25.02 18.24
N ASN A 150 16.72 -23.98 18.54
CA ASN A 150 16.59 -23.26 19.81
C ASN A 150 15.36 -22.33 19.88
N LYS A 151 14.88 -21.86 18.73
CA LYS A 151 13.84 -20.81 18.69
C LYS A 151 12.50 -21.29 18.17
N ARG A 152 12.43 -22.39 17.41
CA ARG A 152 11.18 -22.83 16.76
C ARG A 152 10.03 -22.97 17.76
N ASP A 153 10.23 -23.79 18.80
CA ASP A 153 9.17 -24.12 19.75
C ASP A 153 8.78 -22.89 20.60
N TYR A 154 9.74 -22.02 20.90
CA TYR A 154 9.46 -20.75 21.58
C TYR A 154 8.60 -19.84 20.71
N ILE A 155 8.92 -19.67 19.42
CA ILE A 155 8.14 -18.82 18.51
C ILE A 155 6.75 -19.40 18.26
N GLU A 156 6.62 -20.73 18.18
CA GLU A 156 5.33 -21.42 18.11
C GLU A 156 4.46 -21.09 19.32
N TYR A 157 5.01 -21.19 20.53
CA TYR A 157 4.32 -20.79 21.75
C TYR A 157 3.85 -19.32 21.73
N LEU A 158 4.67 -18.38 21.25
CA LEU A 158 4.26 -16.98 21.13
C LEU A 158 3.12 -16.81 20.11
N LEU A 159 3.12 -17.58 19.02
CA LEU A 159 2.06 -17.55 18.02
C LEU A 159 0.75 -18.13 18.56
N ASP A 160 0.80 -19.20 19.34
CA ASP A 160 -0.39 -19.77 19.98
C ASP A 160 -1.06 -18.77 20.92
N ILE A 161 -0.28 -17.99 21.69
CA ILE A 161 -0.81 -16.89 22.50
C ILE A 161 -1.50 -15.83 21.64
N LEU A 162 -0.95 -15.51 20.46
CA LEU A 162 -1.56 -14.51 19.56
C LEU A 162 -2.85 -14.99 18.90
N ILE A 163 -3.00 -16.30 18.68
CA ILE A 163 -4.18 -16.88 18.03
C ILE A 163 -5.29 -17.15 19.06
N ASP A 164 -4.95 -17.82 20.16
CA ASP A 164 -5.91 -18.38 21.12
C ASP A 164 -5.87 -17.71 22.51
N GLY A 165 -4.91 -16.84 22.76
CA GLY A 165 -4.73 -16.17 24.05
C GLY A 165 -5.80 -15.12 24.37
N THR A 166 -5.95 -14.83 25.66
CA THR A 166 -6.86 -13.76 26.11
C THR A 166 -6.40 -12.39 25.60
N LEU A 167 -7.28 -11.39 25.63
CA LEU A 167 -6.91 -10.03 25.23
C LEU A 167 -5.78 -9.46 26.12
N GLU A 168 -5.71 -9.87 27.38
CA GLU A 168 -4.67 -9.44 28.32
C GLU A 168 -3.33 -10.08 27.98
N ASP A 169 -3.33 -11.39 27.71
CA ASP A 169 -2.12 -12.12 27.32
C ASP A 169 -1.55 -11.59 26.01
N ARG A 170 -2.41 -11.36 25.00
CA ARG A 170 -2.01 -10.80 23.71
C ARG A 170 -1.41 -9.40 23.86
N LYS A 171 -2.00 -8.56 24.71
CA LYS A 171 -1.45 -7.22 25.01
C LYS A 171 -0.09 -7.28 25.70
N ALA A 172 0.05 -8.14 26.71
CA ALA A 172 1.31 -8.33 27.43
C ALA A 172 2.40 -8.82 26.47
N LEU A 173 2.09 -9.83 25.66
CA LEU A 173 3.00 -10.39 24.66
C LEU A 173 3.45 -9.35 23.63
N VAL A 174 2.52 -8.59 23.04
CA VAL A 174 2.83 -7.55 22.05
C VAL A 174 3.75 -6.47 22.64
N ALA A 175 3.54 -6.12 23.92
CA ALA A 175 4.40 -5.17 24.62
C ALA A 175 5.80 -5.75 24.89
N GLU A 176 5.88 -6.99 25.39
CA GLU A 176 7.13 -7.67 25.73
C GLU A 176 8.00 -7.94 24.49
N GLN A 177 7.39 -8.47 23.43
CA GLN A 177 8.09 -8.89 22.21
C GLN A 177 8.37 -7.73 21.24
N ARG A 178 7.97 -6.50 21.56
CA ARG A 178 8.04 -5.34 20.66
C ARG A 178 9.44 -5.11 20.06
N ASN A 179 10.47 -5.22 20.89
CA ASN A 179 11.86 -4.99 20.49
C ASN A 179 12.39 -6.14 19.62
N GLU A 180 12.09 -7.38 19.98
CA GLU A 180 12.52 -8.55 19.23
C GLU A 180 11.84 -8.62 17.86
N VAL A 181 10.53 -8.34 17.79
CA VAL A 181 9.80 -8.19 16.53
C VAL A 181 10.44 -7.11 15.64
N MET A 182 10.84 -5.97 16.21
CA MET A 182 11.52 -4.92 15.45
C MET A 182 12.90 -5.36 14.92
N LYS A 183 13.68 -6.11 15.70
CA LYS A 183 14.97 -6.66 15.26
C LYS A 183 14.78 -7.68 14.13
N LEU A 184 13.80 -8.58 14.26
CA LEU A 184 13.47 -9.58 13.24
C LEU A 184 13.01 -8.93 11.93
N GLU A 185 12.14 -7.92 12.01
CA GLU A 185 11.73 -7.16 10.81
C GLU A 185 12.92 -6.56 10.07
N ARG A 186 13.84 -5.91 10.80
CA ARG A 186 15.05 -5.32 10.18
C ARG A 186 15.91 -6.39 9.53
N ARG A 187 16.18 -7.49 10.24
CA ARG A 187 16.97 -8.63 9.74
C ARG A 187 16.39 -9.21 8.44
N PHE A 188 15.07 -9.28 8.32
CA PHE A 188 14.41 -9.87 7.14
C PHE A 188 14.07 -8.87 6.03
N ALA A 189 14.01 -7.57 6.32
CA ALA A 189 13.89 -6.53 5.30
C ALA A 189 15.10 -6.56 4.34
N ASP A 190 16.32 -6.69 4.88
CA ASP A 190 17.56 -6.75 4.11
C ASP A 190 17.67 -8.02 3.25
N SER A 191 17.06 -9.12 3.70
CA SER A 191 17.06 -10.39 2.99
C SER A 191 16.10 -10.42 1.80
N ARG A 192 14.96 -9.72 1.89
CA ARG A 192 13.98 -9.58 0.78
C ARG A 192 14.54 -8.76 -0.39
N GLN A 193 15.45 -7.80 -0.12
CA GLN A 193 16.11 -7.00 -1.17
C GLN A 193 17.15 -7.79 -1.97
N ARG A 194 17.86 -8.76 -1.36
CA ARG A 194 18.89 -9.57 -2.05
C ARG A 194 18.30 -10.71 -2.90
N GLY A 195 17.07 -11.14 -2.62
CA GLY A 195 16.35 -12.18 -3.37
C GLY A 195 15.77 -11.74 -4.72
N ASN A 196 15.86 -10.45 -5.08
CA ASN A 196 15.33 -9.94 -6.36
C ASN A 196 16.40 -9.81 -7.47
N SER A 197 17.66 -10.18 -7.17
CA SER A 197 18.71 -10.35 -8.18
C SER A 197 18.57 -11.75 -8.80
N ARG A 198 17.74 -11.87 -9.84
CA ARG A 198 17.80 -13.05 -10.72
C ARG A 198 19.23 -13.16 -11.28
N PRO A 199 19.86 -14.34 -11.29
CA PRO A 199 21.14 -14.49 -11.96
C PRO A 199 20.91 -14.25 -13.46
N ILE A 200 21.65 -13.30 -14.02
CA ILE A 200 21.76 -13.12 -15.46
C ILE A 200 22.32 -14.44 -16.02
N ARG A 201 21.50 -15.16 -16.79
CA ARG A 201 21.97 -16.28 -17.60
C ARG A 201 22.94 -15.71 -18.62
N THR A 202 24.24 -16.00 -18.46
CA THR A 202 25.20 -15.82 -19.53
C THR A 202 25.03 -16.98 -20.50
N ASP A 203 24.25 -16.76 -21.56
CA ASP A 203 24.25 -17.62 -22.73
C ASP A 203 25.65 -17.59 -23.34
N THR A 204 26.38 -18.68 -23.16
CA THR A 204 27.64 -18.92 -23.85
C THR A 204 27.28 -19.73 -25.09
N ALA A 205 27.05 -19.05 -26.20
CA ALA A 205 26.90 -19.68 -27.50
C ALA A 205 28.29 -20.14 -27.99
N ARG A 206 28.41 -21.43 -28.29
CA ARG A 206 29.48 -21.98 -29.13
C ARG A 206 28.87 -22.99 -30.09
#